data_AF-A0A9R0WM02-F1
#
_entry.id   AF-A0A9R0WM02-F1
#
_cell.length_a   1.000
_cell.length_b   1.000
_cell.length_c   1.000
_cell.angle_alpha   90.00
_cell.angle_beta   90.00
_cell.angle_gamma   90.00
#
_symmetry.space_group_name_H-M   'P 1'
#
loop_
_entity.id
_entity.type
_entity.pdbx_description
1 polymer ?
#
loop_
_entity_poly.entity_id
_entity_poly.type
_entity_poly.pdbx_seq_one_letter_code
_entity_poly.pdbx_strand_id
1 'polypeptide(L)'
;MFIVHMARHTFSEVHFLQLGFVNWFIACLLHRITNAVKDSGGLKERLFRTAYNAKRQALVNGRNPSPMWDKLVFNKIKARLGGRVRLMTSGASPLSADVMEFLRICFGGEVLEGYGMTETSCVITTMDIGDKLIGHVGSPNPSCEVKLVDVPEMNYTCEDQPYPRGEICVRGPTIFRGYYKDEVQTRDVIDNDGWLHTGDIGLWLPGGRLKIIDRKKNIFKLAQGEYIAPEKIENVYAKCKFIAQCFIYGDSFNSFLVAIVAVEPDVLKAWAASQGIQSEDLRQLCVDPRAKAAVLADMDSIGKEAQLRGFEFAKAVTLVAEPFTVENGLLTPTFKVKRPQAKAYFTKELADMYAQLRDAESARQKL
;
A
#
# COMPACT_ATOMS: atom_id res chain seq x y z
N MET A 1 -5.82 21.62 1.54
CA MET A 1 -4.88 22.53 2.23
C MET A 1 -3.61 21.74 2.54
N PHE A 2 -2.53 21.98 1.80
CA PHE A 2 -1.24 21.29 2.00
C PHE A 2 -0.59 21.82 3.27
N ILE A 3 -0.52 21.02 4.34
CA ILE A 3 0.29 21.36 5.51
C ILE A 3 1.56 20.51 5.45
N VAL A 4 2.60 21.07 4.84
CA VAL A 4 3.98 20.60 4.98
C VAL A 4 4.43 21.02 6.36
N HIS A 5 4.50 20.08 7.31
CA HIS A 5 5.10 20.36 8.61
C HIS A 5 6.63 20.39 8.44
N MET A 6 7.18 21.57 8.11
CA MET A 6 8.60 21.82 8.34
C MET A 6 8.80 21.93 9.85
N ALA A 7 9.30 20.87 10.48
CA ALA A 7 9.79 20.95 11.85
C ALA A 7 10.99 21.91 11.89
N ARG A 8 10.75 23.18 12.23
CA ARG A 8 11.78 24.15 12.60
C ARG A 8 11.87 24.19 14.11
N HIS A 9 12.62 23.30 14.72
CA HIS A 9 13.22 23.55 16.03
C HIS A 9 14.59 22.86 16.15
N THR A 10 15.63 23.69 16.07
CA THR A 10 16.94 23.55 16.74
C THR A 10 17.62 22.17 16.69
N PHE A 11 17.95 21.70 15.49
CA PHE A 11 19.20 20.98 15.20
C PHE A 11 19.68 21.49 13.84
N SER A 12 20.94 21.91 13.76
CA SER A 12 21.57 22.53 12.60
C SER A 12 21.27 21.80 11.27
N GLU A 13 20.64 22.52 10.33
CA GLU A 13 20.51 22.23 8.88
C GLU A 13 20.35 20.76 8.43
N VAL A 14 19.35 20.06 8.99
CA VAL A 14 18.80 18.85 8.36
C VAL A 14 17.33 19.09 8.04
N HIS A 15 17.02 19.33 6.76
CA HIS A 15 15.65 19.38 6.29
C HIS A 15 15.11 17.94 6.20
N PHE A 16 14.37 17.51 7.22
CA PHE A 16 13.60 16.27 7.23
C PHE A 16 12.31 16.48 6.43
N LEU A 17 12.05 15.61 5.44
CA LEU A 17 10.73 15.47 4.84
C LEU A 17 10.07 14.23 5.46
N GLN A 18 9.30 14.42 6.53
CA GLN A 18 8.48 13.36 7.09
C GLN A 18 7.22 13.24 6.22
N LEU A 19 7.20 12.27 5.32
CA LEU A 19 6.00 11.89 4.56
C LEU A 19 5.11 11.01 5.46
N GLY A 20 4.72 11.53 6.63
CA GLY A 20 4.00 10.77 7.66
C GLY A 20 2.57 10.37 7.32
N PHE A 21 2.11 10.52 6.08
CA PHE A 21 0.69 10.38 5.73
C PHE A 21 0.39 9.68 4.40
N VAL A 22 1.38 9.12 3.69
CA VAL A 22 1.26 9.16 2.23
C VAL A 22 1.87 8.02 1.41
N ASN A 23 1.54 6.76 1.68
CA ASN A 23 1.74 5.72 0.65
C ASN A 23 0.96 6.03 -0.64
N TRP A 24 -0.26 6.58 -0.51
CA TRP A 24 -1.06 6.99 -1.66
C TRP A 24 -0.42 8.13 -2.45
N PHE A 25 -0.02 9.24 -1.82
CA PHE A 25 0.65 10.33 -2.55
C PHE A 25 2.01 9.92 -3.09
N ILE A 26 2.77 9.05 -2.40
CA ILE A 26 4.00 8.49 -2.93
C ILE A 26 3.71 7.69 -4.19
N ALA A 27 2.69 6.83 -4.18
CA ALA A 27 2.24 6.06 -5.35
C ALA A 27 1.72 6.97 -6.48
N CYS A 28 0.92 7.99 -6.17
CA CYS A 28 0.46 8.98 -7.15
C CYS A 28 1.61 9.83 -7.71
N LEU A 29 2.59 10.21 -6.90
CA LEU A 29 3.79 10.93 -7.33
C LEU A 29 4.57 10.06 -8.32
N LEU A 30 4.75 8.78 -7.98
CA LEU A 30 5.33 7.76 -8.84
C LEU A 30 4.60 7.64 -10.18
N HIS A 31 3.28 7.50 -10.14
CA HIS A 31 2.45 7.37 -11.32
C HIS A 31 2.53 8.62 -12.19
N ARG A 32 2.44 9.82 -11.59
CA ARG A 32 2.60 11.11 -12.28
C ARG A 32 3.97 11.30 -12.89
N ILE A 33 5.06 10.89 -12.21
CA ILE A 33 6.41 10.95 -12.79
C ILE A 33 6.51 9.97 -13.96
N THR A 34 6.02 8.74 -13.80
CA THR A 34 6.07 7.70 -14.83
C THR A 34 5.27 8.09 -16.06
N ASN A 35 4.07 8.65 -15.89
CA ASN A 35 3.24 9.13 -16.98
C ASN A 35 3.85 10.36 -17.65
N ALA A 36 4.32 11.35 -16.88
CA ALA A 36 5.03 12.50 -17.45
C ALA A 36 6.27 12.10 -18.26
N VAL A 37 6.97 11.03 -17.86
CA VAL A 37 8.10 10.48 -18.63
C VAL A 37 7.60 9.85 -19.94
N LYS A 38 6.54 9.03 -19.90
CA LYS A 38 5.92 8.44 -21.10
C LYS A 38 5.42 9.51 -22.07
N ASP A 39 4.75 10.53 -21.56
CA ASP A 39 4.19 11.64 -22.36
C ASP A 39 5.27 12.56 -22.95
N SER A 40 6.49 12.54 -22.40
CA SER A 40 7.59 13.37 -22.86
C SER A 40 8.25 12.91 -24.17
N GLY A 41 7.81 11.76 -24.72
CA GLY A 41 8.23 11.22 -26.01
C GLY A 41 9.33 10.14 -25.92
N GLY A 42 9.39 9.27 -26.94
CA GLY A 42 10.17 8.03 -26.90
C GLY A 42 11.67 8.18 -26.63
N LEU A 43 12.30 9.29 -27.03
CA LEU A 43 13.72 9.53 -26.76
C LEU A 43 13.98 9.85 -25.27
N LYS A 44 13.12 10.68 -24.65
CA LYS A 44 13.23 11.03 -23.22
C LYS A 44 12.83 9.86 -22.33
N GLU A 45 11.81 9.09 -22.75
CA GLU A 45 11.44 7.85 -22.08
C GLU A 45 12.58 6.83 -22.10
N ARG A 46 13.21 6.59 -23.27
CA ARG A 46 14.38 5.71 -23.38
C ARG A 46 15.51 6.18 -22.48
N LEU A 47 15.82 7.47 -22.50
CA LEU A 47 16.86 8.05 -21.64
C LEU A 47 16.55 7.82 -20.15
N PHE A 48 15.31 8.06 -19.71
CA PHE A 48 14.89 7.81 -18.34
C PHE A 48 15.02 6.33 -17.97
N ARG A 49 14.53 5.42 -18.81
CA ARG A 49 14.63 3.97 -18.59
C ARG A 49 16.08 3.51 -18.50
N THR A 50 16.96 3.99 -19.39
CA THR A 50 18.39 3.69 -19.34
C THR A 50 19.04 4.22 -18.06
N ALA A 51 18.76 5.47 -17.67
CA ALA A 51 19.27 6.06 -16.45
C ALA A 51 18.78 5.32 -15.19
N TYR A 52 17.49 4.96 -15.16
CA TYR A 52 16.87 4.18 -14.08
C TYR A 52 17.52 2.82 -13.94
N ASN A 53 17.64 2.06 -15.03
CA ASN A 53 18.25 0.73 -15.02
C ASN A 53 19.74 0.78 -14.64
N ALA A 54 20.49 1.78 -15.12
CA ALA A 54 21.89 1.95 -14.74
C ALA A 54 22.06 2.24 -13.24
N LYS A 55 21.22 3.12 -12.68
CA LYS A 55 21.22 3.39 -11.23
C LYS A 55 20.79 2.17 -10.42
N ARG A 56 19.74 1.47 -10.85
CA ARG A 56 19.26 0.24 -10.21
C ARG A 56 20.37 -0.80 -10.13
N GLN A 57 21.06 -1.07 -11.25
CA GLN A 57 22.19 -1.99 -11.28
C GLN A 57 23.34 -1.54 -10.37
N ALA A 58 23.65 -0.24 -10.31
CA ALA A 58 24.66 0.27 -9.40
C ALA A 58 24.29 -0.02 -7.93
N LEU A 59 23.04 0.28 -7.54
CA LEU A 59 22.55 0.06 -6.17
C LEU A 59 22.53 -1.43 -5.80
N VAL A 60 22.03 -2.30 -6.68
CA VAL A 60 22.01 -3.75 -6.48
C VAL A 60 23.44 -4.31 -6.32
N ASN A 61 24.39 -3.79 -7.09
CA ASN A 61 25.81 -4.17 -7.00
C ASN A 61 26.57 -3.45 -5.86
N GLY A 62 25.87 -2.67 -5.02
CA GLY A 62 26.47 -1.92 -3.92
C GLY A 62 27.40 -0.78 -4.33
N ARG A 63 27.37 -0.34 -5.59
CA ARG A 63 28.19 0.75 -6.13
C ARG A 63 27.44 2.07 -6.09
N ASN A 64 28.18 3.17 -5.97
CA ASN A 64 27.60 4.50 -6.09
C ASN A 64 27.19 4.77 -7.55
N PRO A 65 25.95 5.21 -7.81
CA PRO A 65 25.52 5.52 -9.17
C PRO A 65 26.32 6.68 -9.77
N SER A 66 26.53 6.66 -11.09
CA SER A 66 27.25 7.74 -11.79
C SER A 66 26.55 9.10 -11.63
N PRO A 67 27.26 10.17 -11.20
CA PRO A 67 26.71 11.51 -11.05
C PRO A 67 26.14 12.11 -12.35
N MET A 68 26.54 11.56 -13.51
CA MET A 68 26.05 11.98 -14.82
C MET A 68 24.53 11.79 -14.94
N TRP A 69 24.00 10.68 -14.43
CA TRP A 69 22.57 10.38 -14.48
C TRP A 69 21.75 11.33 -13.60
N ASP A 70 22.31 11.74 -12.46
CA ASP A 70 21.71 12.78 -11.61
C ASP A 70 21.56 14.11 -12.36
N LYS A 71 22.63 14.56 -13.02
CA LYS A 71 22.59 15.81 -13.80
C LYS A 71 21.59 15.76 -14.97
N LEU A 72 21.56 14.65 -15.71
CA LEU A 72 20.74 14.53 -16.93
C LEU A 72 19.24 14.34 -16.65
N VAL A 73 18.91 13.53 -15.64
CA VAL A 73 17.53 13.03 -15.43
C VAL A 73 17.02 13.39 -14.03
N PHE A 74 17.72 12.94 -12.99
CA PHE A 74 17.12 12.91 -11.65
C PHE A 74 17.09 14.27 -10.94
N ASN A 75 18.00 15.20 -11.22
CA ASN A 75 17.97 16.53 -10.63
C ASN A 75 16.67 17.30 -10.95
N LYS A 76 16.09 17.07 -12.13
CA LYS A 76 14.77 17.64 -12.50
C LYS A 76 13.64 17.07 -11.65
N ILE A 77 13.73 15.79 -11.28
CA ILE A 77 12.76 15.10 -10.41
C ILE A 77 12.95 15.56 -8.97
N LYS A 78 14.19 15.59 -8.48
CA LYS A 78 14.53 16.10 -7.14
C LYS A 78 14.08 17.55 -6.95
N ALA A 79 14.22 18.39 -7.97
CA ALA A 79 13.78 19.78 -7.96
C ALA A 79 12.27 19.94 -7.70
N ARG A 80 11.44 18.96 -8.07
CA ARG A 80 10.00 18.98 -7.76
C ARG A 80 9.71 18.88 -6.25
N LEU A 81 10.63 18.32 -5.47
CA LEU A 81 10.59 18.31 -4.00
C LEU A 81 11.57 19.33 -3.39
N GLY A 82 12.01 20.34 -4.16
CA GLY A 82 12.91 21.39 -3.70
C GLY A 82 14.41 21.04 -3.74
N GLY A 83 14.80 19.87 -4.23
CA GLY A 83 16.19 19.52 -4.57
C GLY A 83 17.14 19.25 -3.40
N ARG A 84 16.71 19.45 -2.15
CA ARG A 84 17.54 19.33 -0.94
C ARG A 84 17.12 18.20 0.01
N VAL A 85 16.30 17.25 -0.47
CA VAL A 85 15.86 16.11 0.34
C VAL A 85 17.04 15.17 0.58
N ARG A 86 17.34 14.90 1.84
CA ARG A 86 18.44 14.00 2.28
C ARG A 86 17.94 12.65 2.79
N LEU A 87 16.79 12.66 3.45
CA LEU A 87 16.17 11.50 4.07
C LEU A 87 14.66 11.56 3.85
N MET A 88 14.09 10.41 3.50
CA MET A 88 12.66 10.17 3.40
C MET A 88 12.29 9.04 4.35
N THR A 89 11.26 9.25 5.16
CA THR A 89 10.72 8.23 6.06
C THR A 89 9.28 7.93 5.67
N SER A 90 8.95 6.65 5.54
CA SER A 90 7.60 6.13 5.34
C SER A 90 7.11 5.42 6.59
N GLY A 91 5.81 5.45 6.83
CA GLY A 91 5.17 4.77 7.96
C GLY A 91 3.66 4.80 7.82
N ALA A 92 2.96 4.38 8.86
CA ALA A 92 1.50 4.21 8.93
C ALA A 92 0.92 3.11 8.02
N SER A 93 1.44 2.87 6.81
CA SER A 93 1.05 1.74 5.95
C SER A 93 2.25 1.08 5.26
N PRO A 94 2.14 -0.21 4.90
CA PRO A 94 3.22 -0.94 4.23
C PRO A 94 3.56 -0.33 2.87
N LEU A 95 4.84 0.01 2.65
CA LEU A 95 5.34 0.50 1.37
C LEU A 95 5.72 -0.69 0.47
N SER A 96 5.25 -0.70 -0.77
CA SER A 96 5.66 -1.78 -1.69
C SER A 96 7.14 -1.68 -2.06
N ALA A 97 7.79 -2.84 -2.26
CA ALA A 97 9.21 -2.93 -2.59
C ALA A 97 9.60 -2.09 -3.82
N ASP A 98 8.78 -2.13 -4.88
CA ASP A 98 9.03 -1.37 -6.12
C ASP A 98 8.94 0.14 -5.90
N VAL A 99 7.99 0.58 -5.07
CA VAL A 99 7.83 1.98 -4.70
C VAL A 99 9.06 2.46 -3.94
N MET A 100 9.53 1.69 -2.95
CA MET A 100 10.74 1.99 -2.19
C MET A 100 11.98 2.05 -3.10
N GLU A 101 12.14 1.07 -3.99
CA GLU A 101 13.25 1.03 -4.96
C GLU A 101 13.24 2.27 -5.86
N PHE A 102 12.08 2.62 -6.41
CA PHE A 102 11.93 3.79 -7.28
C PHE A 102 12.31 5.08 -6.56
N LEU A 103 11.85 5.28 -5.31
CA LEU A 103 12.19 6.47 -4.53
C LEU A 103 13.69 6.56 -4.28
N ARG A 104 14.32 5.45 -3.91
CA ARG A 104 15.78 5.36 -3.71
C ARG A 104 16.53 5.74 -4.99
N ILE A 105 16.09 5.24 -6.15
CA ILE A 105 16.73 5.55 -7.45
C ILE A 105 16.52 7.03 -7.83
N CYS A 106 15.30 7.53 -7.72
CA CYS A 106 14.93 8.86 -8.22
C CYS A 106 15.50 9.98 -7.36
N PHE A 107 15.47 9.83 -6.04
CA PHE A 107 15.90 10.88 -5.13
C PHE A 107 17.35 10.68 -4.65
N GLY A 108 17.88 9.46 -4.74
CA GLY A 108 19.25 9.15 -4.33
C GLY A 108 19.52 9.41 -2.85
N GLY A 109 18.47 9.62 -2.05
CA GLY A 109 18.51 9.78 -0.61
C GLY A 109 18.10 8.50 0.09
N GLU A 110 18.37 8.46 1.39
CA GLU A 110 17.94 7.36 2.27
C GLU A 110 16.41 7.33 2.33
N VAL A 111 15.81 6.18 2.02
CA VAL A 111 14.37 5.95 2.17
C VAL A 111 14.21 4.83 3.18
N LEU A 112 13.66 5.18 4.35
CA LEU A 112 13.49 4.29 5.49
C LEU A 112 12.00 4.05 5.74
N GLU A 113 11.67 2.85 6.18
CA GLU A 113 10.32 2.51 6.64
C GLU A 113 10.33 2.27 8.15
N GLY A 114 9.34 2.84 8.83
CA GLY A 114 9.13 2.66 10.25
C GLY A 114 7.73 2.09 10.51
N TYR A 115 7.66 1.16 11.46
CA TYR A 115 6.40 0.60 11.92
C TYR A 115 6.09 1.05 13.34
N GLY A 116 4.84 1.41 13.56
CA GLY A 116 4.32 1.75 14.87
C GLY A 116 2.86 2.18 14.80
N MET A 117 2.29 2.49 15.96
CA MET A 117 0.89 2.83 16.12
C MET A 117 0.74 3.88 17.23
N THR A 118 -0.47 4.41 17.37
CA THR A 118 -0.76 5.43 18.39
C THR A 118 -0.53 4.88 19.80
N GLU A 119 -0.93 3.63 20.03
CA GLU A 119 -0.81 2.90 21.28
C GLU A 119 0.65 2.64 21.69
N THR A 120 1.61 2.81 20.78
CA THR A 120 3.06 2.66 21.04
C THR A 120 3.83 3.97 20.97
N SER A 121 3.14 5.12 21.04
CA SER A 121 3.77 6.45 21.02
C SER A 121 4.71 6.66 19.82
N CYS A 122 4.27 6.23 18.63
CA CYS A 122 4.87 6.45 17.30
C CYS A 122 5.62 5.26 16.68
N VAL A 123 6.76 4.82 17.22
CA VAL A 123 7.68 3.90 16.51
C VAL A 123 8.04 2.67 17.36
N ILE A 124 7.73 1.49 16.83
CA ILE A 124 8.12 0.19 17.37
C ILE A 124 9.44 -0.26 16.74
N THR A 125 9.53 -0.23 15.41
CA THR A 125 10.71 -0.63 14.63
C THR A 125 11.02 0.41 13.57
N THR A 126 12.29 0.54 13.17
CA THR A 126 12.69 1.40 12.04
C THR A 126 13.89 0.81 11.32
N MET A 127 13.95 1.00 10.00
CA MET A 127 15.13 0.65 9.21
C MET A 127 16.34 1.50 9.60
N ASP A 128 17.51 0.87 9.65
CA ASP A 128 18.78 1.58 9.87
C ASP A 128 19.16 2.42 8.64
N ILE A 129 19.85 3.54 8.89
CA ILE A 129 20.44 4.35 7.82
C ILE A 129 21.45 3.50 7.05
N GLY A 130 21.34 3.46 5.73
CA GLY A 130 22.19 2.65 4.86
C GLY A 130 21.72 1.21 4.69
N ASP A 131 20.58 0.81 5.26
CA ASP A 131 19.99 -0.50 4.98
C ASP A 131 19.49 -0.58 3.53
N LYS A 132 20.18 -1.40 2.75
CA LYS A 132 19.94 -1.59 1.32
C LYS A 132 18.83 -2.61 1.04
N LEU A 133 18.42 -3.38 2.04
CA LEU A 133 17.36 -4.37 1.89
C LEU A 133 15.99 -3.66 1.87
N ILE A 134 14.99 -4.33 1.30
CA ILE A 134 13.65 -3.79 1.07
C ILE A 134 12.58 -4.76 1.55
N GLY A 135 11.39 -4.23 1.83
CA GLY A 135 10.24 -5.04 2.25
C GLY A 135 10.29 -5.50 3.70
N HIS A 136 10.87 -4.69 4.58
CA HIS A 136 10.86 -4.87 6.03
C HIS A 136 10.85 -3.51 6.74
N VAL A 137 10.48 -3.50 8.01
CA VAL A 137 10.33 -2.28 8.84
C VAL A 137 11.46 -2.12 9.87
N GLY A 138 12.53 -2.89 9.69
CA GLY A 138 13.78 -2.77 10.43
C GLY A 138 13.76 -3.47 11.79
N SER A 139 14.69 -3.10 12.66
CA SER A 139 14.88 -3.68 13.99
C SER A 139 14.05 -2.94 15.05
N PRO A 140 13.73 -3.59 16.18
CA PRO A 140 13.11 -2.92 17.33
C PRO A 140 13.91 -1.71 17.81
N ASN A 141 13.20 -0.64 18.16
CA ASN A 141 13.79 0.49 18.86
C ASN A 141 14.38 0.00 20.21
N PRO A 142 15.50 0.55 20.69
CA PRO A 142 16.08 0.20 21.99
C PRO A 142 15.11 0.21 23.19
N SER A 143 14.03 0.99 23.13
CA SER A 143 13.01 1.05 24.18
C SER A 143 11.87 0.03 24.01
N CYS A 144 11.91 -0.83 23.00
CA CYS A 144 10.81 -1.74 22.66
C CYS A 144 11.28 -3.19 22.71
N GLU A 145 10.61 -4.00 23.53
CA GLU A 145 10.67 -5.46 23.46
C GLU A 145 9.59 -5.94 22.49
N VAL A 146 9.94 -6.84 21.57
CA VAL A 146 9.02 -7.34 20.54
C VAL A 146 9.06 -8.87 20.49
N LYS A 147 7.90 -9.52 20.56
CA LYS A 147 7.73 -10.97 20.36
C LYS A 147 6.69 -11.24 19.28
N LEU A 148 6.75 -12.43 18.68
CA LEU A 148 5.67 -12.96 17.86
C LEU A 148 4.89 -13.99 18.68
N VAL A 149 3.57 -13.91 18.65
CA VAL A 149 2.66 -14.86 19.30
C VAL A 149 1.89 -15.60 18.23
N ASP A 150 1.76 -16.92 18.38
CA ASP A 150 1.04 -17.76 17.42
C ASP A 150 -0.42 -17.30 17.26
N VAL A 151 -0.93 -17.41 16.04
CA VAL A 151 -2.32 -17.15 15.69
C VAL A 151 -2.86 -18.36 14.93
N PRO A 152 -3.13 -19.49 15.64
CA PRO A 152 -3.53 -20.75 15.01
C PRO A 152 -4.80 -20.62 14.17
N GLU A 153 -5.72 -19.75 14.57
CA GLU A 153 -6.95 -19.48 13.83
C GLU A 153 -6.69 -18.94 12.42
N MET A 154 -5.53 -18.32 12.17
CA MET A 154 -5.08 -17.78 10.89
C MET A 154 -3.95 -18.61 10.24
N ASN A 155 -3.60 -19.77 10.79
CA ASN A 155 -2.45 -20.59 10.35
C ASN A 155 -1.12 -19.80 10.32
N TYR A 156 -0.89 -18.97 11.34
CA TYR A 156 0.40 -18.33 11.59
C TYR A 156 0.99 -18.88 12.88
N THR A 157 2.18 -19.49 12.80
CA THR A 157 2.85 -20.10 13.96
C THR A 157 4.35 -19.83 13.96
N CYS A 158 4.96 -19.97 15.13
CA CYS A 158 6.40 -19.91 15.33
C CYS A 158 7.16 -21.05 14.62
N GLU A 159 6.46 -22.09 14.17
CA GLU A 159 7.05 -23.22 13.44
C GLU A 159 7.09 -23.01 11.92
N ASP A 160 6.39 -21.98 11.42
CA ASP A 160 6.31 -21.68 10.00
C ASP A 160 7.68 -21.52 9.33
N GLN A 161 7.79 -22.07 8.12
CA GLN A 161 8.99 -22.00 7.28
C GLN A 161 8.74 -21.17 6.03
N PRO A 162 9.74 -20.41 5.52
CA PRO A 162 11.14 -20.34 6.00
C PRO A 162 11.37 -19.43 7.21
N TYR A 163 10.34 -18.70 7.66
CA TYR A 163 10.45 -17.76 8.78
C TYR A 163 9.24 -17.89 9.71
N PRO A 164 9.44 -17.82 11.04
CA PRO A 164 8.37 -17.87 12.02
C PRO A 164 7.42 -16.67 11.84
N ARG A 165 6.11 -16.91 11.98
CA ARG A 165 5.07 -15.88 11.79
C ARG A 165 4.15 -15.83 13.00
N GLY A 166 3.61 -14.66 13.30
CA GLY A 166 2.67 -14.50 14.40
C GLY A 166 2.22 -13.06 14.60
N GLU A 167 1.32 -12.85 15.56
CA GLU A 167 0.94 -11.52 16.03
C GLU A 167 2.14 -10.85 16.69
N ILE A 168 2.39 -9.61 16.28
CA ILE A 168 3.42 -8.77 16.88
C ILE A 168 2.88 -8.27 18.22
N CYS A 169 3.59 -8.60 19.29
CA CYS A 169 3.31 -8.09 20.63
C CYS A 169 4.49 -7.23 21.09
N VAL A 170 4.20 -6.07 21.69
CA VAL A 170 5.22 -5.09 22.07
C VAL A 170 5.08 -4.72 23.54
N ARG A 171 6.22 -4.60 24.22
CA ARG A 171 6.31 -4.10 25.60
C ARG A 171 7.38 -3.03 25.70
N GLY A 172 7.17 -2.05 26.56
CA GLY A 172 8.16 -0.99 26.83
C GLY A 172 7.54 0.30 27.36
N PRO A 173 8.36 1.30 27.72
CA PRO A 173 7.89 2.60 28.18
C PRO A 173 7.13 3.41 27.11
N THR A 174 7.14 2.96 25.86
CA THR A 174 6.44 3.60 24.74
C THR A 174 4.96 3.24 24.67
N ILE A 175 4.54 2.18 25.37
CA ILE A 175 3.15 1.73 25.39
C ILE A 175 2.28 2.74 26.17
N PHE A 176 1.14 3.10 25.58
CA PHE A 176 0.16 3.97 26.21
C PHE A 176 -0.39 3.38 27.53
N ARG A 177 -1.06 4.21 28.35
CA ARG A 177 -1.66 3.74 29.61
C ARG A 177 -3.00 3.00 29.42
N GLY A 178 -3.55 3.03 28.21
CA GLY A 178 -4.88 2.52 27.91
C GLY A 178 -5.79 3.55 27.24
N TYR A 179 -6.97 3.08 26.85
CA TYR A 179 -8.01 3.89 26.24
C TYR A 179 -8.77 4.70 27.30
N TYR A 180 -9.06 5.96 26.99
CA TYR A 180 -9.71 6.87 27.94
C TYR A 180 -11.13 6.39 28.29
N LYS A 181 -11.36 6.08 29.58
CA LYS A 181 -12.64 5.57 30.11
C LYS A 181 -13.10 4.24 29.51
N ASP A 182 -12.20 3.46 28.94
CA ASP A 182 -12.53 2.16 28.35
C ASP A 182 -11.54 1.08 28.84
N GLU A 183 -11.74 0.64 30.08
CA GLU A 183 -10.91 -0.38 30.70
C GLU A 183 -11.07 -1.76 30.05
N VAL A 184 -12.23 -2.04 29.46
CA VAL A 184 -12.49 -3.31 28.79
C VAL A 184 -11.60 -3.43 27.56
N GLN A 185 -11.66 -2.46 26.65
CA GLN A 185 -10.81 -2.46 25.46
C GLN A 185 -9.33 -2.34 25.81
N THR A 186 -8.98 -1.69 26.93
CA THR A 186 -7.60 -1.60 27.41
C THR A 186 -7.06 -2.97 27.80
N ARG A 187 -7.82 -3.75 28.57
CA ARG A 187 -7.44 -5.11 28.97
C ARG A 187 -7.49 -6.11 27.81
N ASP A 188 -8.28 -5.83 26.78
CA ASP A 188 -8.33 -6.65 25.57
C ASP A 188 -7.06 -6.52 24.71
N VAL A 189 -6.35 -5.39 24.78
CA VAL A 189 -5.13 -5.16 23.99
C VAL A 189 -3.84 -5.21 24.81
N ILE A 190 -3.87 -4.96 26.12
CA ILE A 190 -2.70 -5.12 27.01
C ILE A 190 -2.92 -6.34 27.90
N ASP A 191 -2.05 -7.33 27.78
CA ASP A 191 -2.08 -8.53 28.61
C ASP A 191 -1.57 -8.27 30.05
N ASN A 192 -1.73 -9.27 30.92
CA ASN A 192 -1.31 -9.18 32.33
C ASN A 192 0.21 -9.02 32.52
N ASP A 193 1.01 -9.37 31.51
CA ASP A 193 2.47 -9.26 31.50
C ASP A 193 2.96 -7.93 30.88
N GLY A 194 2.02 -7.04 30.52
CA GLY A 194 2.26 -5.72 29.96
C GLY A 194 2.56 -5.71 28.46
N TRP A 195 2.25 -6.78 27.73
CA TRP A 195 2.38 -6.80 26.28
C TRP A 195 1.15 -6.21 25.61
N LEU A 196 1.39 -5.23 24.75
CA LEU A 196 0.40 -4.75 23.80
C LEU A 196 0.31 -5.71 22.61
N HIS A 197 -0.86 -6.31 22.43
CA HIS A 197 -1.24 -7.05 21.22
C HIS A 197 -1.59 -6.06 20.11
N THR A 198 -0.72 -5.93 19.10
CA THR A 198 -0.89 -4.89 18.08
C THR A 198 -2.00 -5.22 17.07
N GLY A 199 -2.43 -6.49 17.00
CA GLY A 199 -3.33 -6.96 15.95
C GLY A 199 -2.69 -6.98 14.56
N ASP A 200 -1.37 -6.82 14.45
CA ASP A 200 -0.62 -6.89 13.19
C ASP A 200 0.22 -8.18 13.17
N ILE A 201 0.25 -8.88 12.04
CA ILE A 201 1.02 -10.12 11.87
C ILE A 201 2.36 -9.79 11.25
N GLY A 202 3.43 -10.34 11.84
CA GLY A 202 4.80 -10.16 11.39
C GLY A 202 5.55 -11.48 11.22
N LEU A 203 6.73 -11.36 10.62
CA LEU A 203 7.75 -12.41 10.61
C LEU A 203 9.12 -11.80 10.86
N TRP A 204 10.01 -12.60 11.44
CA TRP A 204 11.41 -12.23 11.63
C TRP A 204 12.25 -12.64 10.42
N LEU A 205 12.87 -11.66 9.78
CA LEU A 205 13.91 -11.89 8.78
C LEU A 205 15.29 -12.05 9.45
N PRO A 206 16.25 -12.68 8.75
CA PRO A 206 17.63 -12.79 9.25
C PRO A 206 18.21 -11.43 9.63
N GLY A 207 18.94 -11.37 10.74
CA GLY A 207 19.52 -10.13 11.27
C GLY A 207 18.56 -9.29 12.13
N GLY A 208 17.49 -9.88 12.68
CA GLY A 208 16.62 -9.22 13.66
C GLY A 208 15.72 -8.14 13.05
N ARG A 209 15.33 -8.32 11.78
CA ARG A 209 14.49 -7.35 11.05
C ARG A 209 13.06 -7.85 11.00
N LEU A 210 12.13 -6.99 11.38
CA LEU A 210 10.71 -7.30 11.37
C LEU A 210 10.12 -7.00 9.99
N LYS A 211 9.28 -7.90 9.48
CA LYS A 211 8.47 -7.68 8.29
C LYS A 211 6.99 -7.84 8.65
N ILE A 212 6.20 -6.80 8.39
CA ILE A 212 4.74 -6.86 8.54
C ILE A 212 4.17 -7.58 7.32
N ILE A 213 3.31 -8.57 7.55
CA ILE A 213 2.71 -9.39 6.50
C ILE A 213 1.18 -9.32 6.49
N ASP A 214 0.54 -9.01 7.62
CA ASP A 214 -0.91 -9.00 7.70
C ASP A 214 -1.46 -8.15 8.87
N ARG A 215 -2.78 -8.03 8.97
CA ARG A 215 -3.51 -7.40 10.08
C ARG A 215 -4.67 -8.29 10.54
N LYS A 216 -4.60 -8.80 11.77
CA LYS A 216 -5.61 -9.68 12.40
C LYS A 216 -7.04 -9.14 12.28
N LYS A 217 -7.24 -7.82 12.43
CA LYS A 217 -8.58 -7.20 12.35
C LYS A 217 -9.03 -6.82 10.93
N ASN A 218 -8.13 -6.78 9.94
CA ASN A 218 -8.46 -6.39 8.56
C ASN A 218 -8.48 -7.58 7.59
N ILE A 219 -8.18 -8.79 8.05
CA ILE A 219 -8.37 -10.00 7.26
C ILE A 219 -9.83 -10.44 7.24
N PHE A 220 -10.21 -11.10 6.16
CA PHE A 220 -11.45 -11.87 6.10
C PHE A 220 -11.18 -13.21 5.44
N LYS A 221 -12.05 -14.16 5.75
CA LYS A 221 -12.00 -15.53 5.23
C LYS A 221 -12.96 -15.62 4.06
N LEU A 222 -12.56 -16.29 2.98
CA LEU A 222 -13.46 -16.66 1.88
C LEU A 222 -14.14 -18.01 2.16
N ALA A 223 -15.19 -18.34 1.42
CA ALA A 223 -15.97 -19.57 1.60
C ALA A 223 -15.12 -20.86 1.54
N GLN A 224 -14.07 -20.88 0.73
CA GLN A 224 -13.10 -21.98 0.60
C GLN A 224 -12.12 -22.10 1.77
N GLY A 225 -12.18 -21.20 2.73
CA GLY A 225 -11.36 -21.22 3.94
C GLY A 225 -10.06 -20.44 3.87
N GLU A 226 -9.73 -19.87 2.70
CA GLU A 226 -8.56 -19.02 2.50
C GLU A 226 -8.72 -17.66 3.17
N TYR A 227 -7.66 -17.20 3.84
CA TYR A 227 -7.60 -15.87 4.45
C TYR A 227 -7.05 -14.84 3.47
N ILE A 228 -7.70 -13.68 3.44
CA ILE A 228 -7.35 -12.58 2.55
C ILE A 228 -6.90 -11.38 3.38
N ALA A 229 -5.72 -10.87 3.03
CA ALA A 229 -5.20 -9.59 3.46
C ALA A 229 -5.54 -8.54 2.39
N PRO A 230 -6.67 -7.83 2.48
CA PRO A 230 -7.12 -6.96 1.39
C PRO A 230 -6.19 -5.77 1.16
N GLU A 231 -5.51 -5.26 2.18
CA GLU A 231 -4.52 -4.18 2.03
C GLU A 231 -3.33 -4.60 1.16
N LYS A 232 -2.89 -5.86 1.23
CA LYS A 232 -1.83 -6.40 0.35
C LYS A 232 -2.28 -6.31 -1.12
N ILE A 233 -3.51 -6.72 -1.40
CA ILE A 233 -4.07 -6.77 -2.74
C ILE A 233 -4.32 -5.35 -3.27
N GLU A 234 -4.86 -4.46 -2.45
CA GLU A 234 -5.05 -3.04 -2.79
C GLU A 234 -3.72 -2.33 -3.10
N ASN A 235 -2.66 -2.60 -2.34
CA ASN A 235 -1.32 -2.05 -2.61
C ASN A 235 -0.73 -2.57 -3.93
N VAL A 236 -1.05 -3.81 -4.33
CA VAL A 236 -0.69 -4.34 -5.65
C VAL A 236 -1.49 -3.61 -6.74
N TYR A 237 -2.81 -3.51 -6.59
CA TYR A 237 -3.67 -2.85 -7.57
C TYR A 237 -3.48 -1.34 -7.66
N ALA A 238 -2.92 -0.69 -6.64
CA ALA A 238 -2.52 0.72 -6.71
C ALA A 238 -1.47 1.01 -7.80
N LYS A 239 -0.84 -0.02 -8.39
CA LYS A 239 0.06 0.12 -9.54
C LYS A 239 -0.66 0.15 -10.89
N CYS A 240 -1.96 -0.19 -10.93
CA CYS A 240 -2.75 -0.19 -12.17
C CYS A 240 -2.96 1.24 -12.65
N LYS A 241 -2.82 1.49 -13.96
CA LYS A 241 -2.85 2.86 -14.51
C LYS A 241 -4.23 3.52 -14.38
N PHE A 242 -5.29 2.72 -14.35
CA PHE A 242 -6.67 3.19 -14.27
C PHE A 242 -7.12 3.50 -12.83
N ILE A 243 -6.38 3.05 -11.82
CA ILE A 243 -6.84 3.05 -10.43
C ILE A 243 -6.22 4.23 -9.69
N ALA A 244 -7.07 5.12 -9.20
CA ALA A 244 -6.66 6.15 -8.25
C ALA A 244 -6.74 5.62 -6.81
N GLN A 245 -7.84 4.94 -6.47
CA GLN A 245 -8.04 4.28 -5.17
C GLN A 245 -8.82 2.97 -5.36
N CYS A 246 -8.54 1.97 -4.55
CA CYS A 246 -9.18 0.67 -4.61
C CYS A 246 -9.64 0.22 -3.23
N PHE A 247 -10.85 -0.32 -3.16
CA PHE A 247 -11.38 -1.00 -1.99
C PHE A 247 -11.75 -2.44 -2.38
N ILE A 248 -10.97 -3.39 -1.87
CA ILE A 248 -11.18 -4.83 -2.03
C ILE A 248 -12.10 -5.32 -0.92
N TYR A 249 -13.12 -6.06 -1.32
CA TYR A 249 -14.08 -6.66 -0.43
C TYR A 249 -14.22 -8.15 -0.71
N GLY A 250 -14.42 -8.90 0.38
CA GLY A 250 -14.83 -10.29 0.38
C GLY A 250 -15.44 -10.66 1.72
N ASP A 251 -16.09 -11.81 1.76
CA ASP A 251 -16.68 -12.36 2.97
C ASP A 251 -16.72 -13.90 2.94
N SER A 252 -17.04 -14.49 4.08
CA SER A 252 -17.04 -15.94 4.30
C SER A 252 -18.12 -16.69 3.53
N PHE A 253 -19.05 -15.99 2.87
CA PHE A 253 -20.12 -16.61 2.09
C PHE A 253 -19.77 -16.72 0.61
N ASN A 254 -18.79 -15.97 0.14
CA ASN A 254 -18.38 -15.93 -1.26
C ASN A 254 -16.96 -16.47 -1.44
N SER A 255 -16.71 -17.13 -2.57
CA SER A 255 -15.39 -17.67 -2.90
C SER A 255 -14.49 -16.71 -3.67
N PHE A 256 -15.01 -15.52 -3.97
CA PHE A 256 -14.36 -14.52 -4.82
C PHE A 256 -14.29 -13.15 -4.17
N LEU A 257 -13.28 -12.40 -4.59
CA LEU A 257 -13.11 -11.00 -4.26
C LEU A 257 -13.82 -10.11 -5.28
N VAL A 258 -14.31 -8.98 -4.82
CA VAL A 258 -14.84 -7.90 -5.66
C VAL A 258 -14.16 -6.58 -5.29
N ALA A 259 -14.12 -5.65 -6.23
CA ALA A 259 -13.42 -4.38 -6.05
C ALA A 259 -14.32 -3.17 -6.35
N ILE A 260 -14.27 -2.16 -5.49
CA ILE A 260 -14.72 -0.80 -5.82
C ILE A 260 -13.47 0.01 -6.21
N VAL A 261 -13.49 0.61 -7.39
CA VAL A 261 -12.35 1.31 -7.96
C VAL A 261 -12.72 2.76 -8.24
N ALA A 262 -12.12 3.70 -7.51
CA ALA A 262 -12.12 5.09 -7.91
C ALA A 262 -11.08 5.27 -9.03
N VAL A 263 -11.55 5.71 -10.19
CA VAL A 263 -10.73 5.73 -11.41
C VAL A 263 -9.86 6.99 -11.50
N GLU A 264 -8.72 6.89 -12.17
CA GLU A 264 -7.92 8.04 -12.59
C GLU A 264 -8.59 8.71 -13.80
N PRO A 265 -9.20 9.91 -13.66
CA PRO A 265 -10.08 10.48 -14.68
C PRO A 265 -9.40 10.67 -16.04
N ASP A 266 -8.18 11.20 -16.02
CA ASP A 266 -7.45 11.55 -17.24
C ASP A 266 -7.05 10.28 -18.02
N VAL A 267 -6.64 9.23 -17.30
CA VAL A 267 -6.23 7.96 -17.90
C VAL A 267 -7.44 7.23 -18.48
N LEU A 268 -8.56 7.19 -17.76
CA LEU A 268 -9.77 6.52 -18.24
C LEU A 268 -10.35 7.24 -19.46
N LYS A 269 -10.39 8.58 -19.46
CA LYS A 269 -10.87 9.38 -20.59
C LYS A 269 -9.98 9.21 -21.82
N ALA A 270 -8.66 9.24 -21.66
CA ALA A 270 -7.72 9.02 -22.76
C ALA A 270 -7.86 7.61 -23.36
N TRP A 271 -8.03 6.59 -22.52
CA TRP A 271 -8.32 5.23 -22.98
C TRP A 271 -9.66 5.14 -23.72
N ALA A 272 -10.72 5.74 -23.18
CA ALA A 272 -12.05 5.74 -23.80
C ALA A 272 -12.01 6.36 -25.21
N ALA A 273 -11.31 7.49 -25.36
CA ALA A 273 -11.09 8.12 -26.66
C ALA A 273 -10.34 7.20 -27.64
N SER A 274 -9.31 6.47 -27.17
CA SER A 274 -8.58 5.49 -27.99
C SER A 274 -9.43 4.31 -28.46
N GLN A 275 -10.51 4.00 -27.75
CA GLN A 275 -11.45 2.92 -28.07
C GLN A 275 -12.68 3.42 -28.86
N GLY A 276 -12.68 4.69 -29.29
CA GLY A 276 -13.81 5.30 -30.01
C GLY A 276 -15.05 5.52 -29.15
N ILE A 277 -14.92 5.54 -27.82
CA ILE A 277 -16.02 5.81 -26.89
C ILE A 277 -16.17 7.33 -26.75
N GLN A 278 -17.22 7.90 -27.34
CA GLN A 278 -17.51 9.33 -27.25
C GLN A 278 -18.33 9.63 -25.99
N SER A 279 -17.65 9.75 -24.84
CA SER A 279 -18.25 10.28 -23.63
C SER A 279 -17.22 11.10 -22.85
N GLU A 280 -17.54 12.37 -22.59
CA GLU A 280 -16.72 13.25 -21.75
C GLU A 280 -17.07 13.12 -20.25
N ASP A 281 -18.23 12.52 -19.95
CA ASP A 281 -18.71 12.30 -18.59
C ASP A 281 -18.08 11.04 -17.99
N LEU A 282 -17.28 11.26 -16.94
CA LEU A 282 -16.61 10.19 -16.22
C LEU A 282 -17.58 9.18 -15.62
N ARG A 283 -18.78 9.62 -15.19
CA ARG A 283 -19.79 8.72 -14.60
C ARG A 283 -20.33 7.73 -15.65
N GLN A 284 -20.54 8.19 -16.87
CA GLN A 284 -20.92 7.33 -17.99
C GLN A 284 -19.81 6.35 -18.36
N LEU A 285 -18.54 6.78 -18.36
CA LEU A 285 -17.42 5.88 -18.59
C LEU A 285 -17.31 4.80 -17.51
N CYS A 286 -17.62 5.12 -16.25
CA CYS A 286 -17.56 4.16 -15.14
C CYS A 286 -18.61 3.03 -15.24
N VAL A 287 -19.75 3.28 -15.91
CA VAL A 287 -20.79 2.26 -16.09
C VAL A 287 -20.63 1.46 -17.39
N ASP A 288 -19.77 1.89 -18.33
CA ASP A 288 -19.51 1.18 -19.59
C ASP A 288 -18.87 -0.21 -19.31
N PRO A 289 -19.49 -1.31 -19.77
CA PRO A 289 -18.94 -2.65 -19.57
C PRO A 289 -17.52 -2.84 -20.13
N ARG A 290 -17.18 -2.14 -21.22
CA ARG A 290 -15.84 -2.19 -21.83
C ARG A 290 -14.80 -1.54 -20.91
N ALA A 291 -15.17 -0.45 -20.23
CA ALA A 291 -14.30 0.20 -19.26
C ALA A 291 -14.06 -0.73 -18.06
N LYS A 292 -15.11 -1.34 -17.51
CA LYS A 292 -14.98 -2.34 -16.43
C LYS A 292 -14.07 -3.49 -16.84
N ALA A 293 -14.25 -4.03 -18.05
CA ALA A 293 -13.42 -5.11 -18.58
C ALA A 293 -11.96 -4.70 -18.76
N ALA A 294 -11.69 -3.48 -19.25
CA ALA A 294 -10.33 -2.97 -19.41
C ALA A 294 -9.61 -2.76 -18.08
N VAL A 295 -10.30 -2.21 -17.08
CA VAL A 295 -9.75 -2.06 -15.72
C VAL A 295 -9.47 -3.42 -15.10
N LEU A 296 -10.41 -4.36 -15.20
CA LEU A 296 -10.23 -5.71 -14.66
C LEU A 296 -9.08 -6.45 -15.35
N ALA A 297 -8.91 -6.30 -16.67
CA ALA A 297 -7.78 -6.88 -17.40
C ALA A 297 -6.42 -6.29 -16.98
N ASP A 298 -6.35 -4.97 -16.71
CA ASP A 298 -5.15 -4.31 -16.18
C ASP A 298 -4.83 -4.82 -14.77
N MET A 299 -5.85 -4.94 -13.91
CA MET A 299 -5.72 -5.54 -12.57
C MET A 299 -5.20 -6.98 -12.63
N ASP A 300 -5.74 -7.81 -13.52
CA ASP A 300 -5.27 -9.19 -13.72
C ASP A 300 -3.82 -9.25 -14.18
N SER A 301 -3.40 -8.34 -15.06
CA SER A 301 -2.00 -8.26 -15.51
C SER A 301 -1.06 -7.93 -14.34
N ILE A 302 -1.37 -6.87 -13.60
CA ILE A 302 -0.58 -6.42 -12.45
C ILE A 302 -0.58 -7.46 -11.32
N GLY A 303 -1.71 -8.12 -11.08
CA GLY A 303 -1.82 -9.19 -10.09
C GLY A 303 -0.94 -10.40 -10.43
N LYS A 304 -0.85 -10.79 -11.71
CA LYS A 304 0.04 -11.86 -12.17
C LYS A 304 1.51 -11.49 -12.03
N GLU A 305 1.88 -10.26 -12.39
CA GLU A 305 3.25 -9.74 -12.21
C GLU A 305 3.67 -9.76 -10.74
N ALA A 306 2.75 -9.41 -9.83
CA ALA A 306 2.95 -9.45 -8.39
C ALA A 306 2.82 -10.85 -7.76
N GLN A 307 2.61 -11.90 -8.57
CA GLN A 307 2.46 -13.29 -8.13
C GLN A 307 1.33 -13.48 -7.09
N LEU A 308 0.21 -12.77 -7.27
CA LEU A 308 -1.00 -13.02 -6.48
C LEU A 308 -1.51 -14.46 -6.72
N ARG A 309 -2.05 -15.07 -5.67
CA ARG A 309 -2.70 -16.39 -5.75
C ARG A 309 -4.04 -16.27 -6.47
N GLY A 310 -4.52 -17.37 -7.07
CA GLY A 310 -5.75 -17.35 -7.87
C GLY A 310 -7.00 -16.81 -7.15
N PHE A 311 -7.09 -16.99 -5.83
CA PHE A 311 -8.16 -16.48 -4.97
C PHE A 311 -7.98 -15.02 -4.52
N GLU A 312 -6.78 -14.44 -4.71
CA GLU A 312 -6.48 -13.03 -4.40
C GLU A 312 -6.87 -12.09 -5.57
N PHE A 313 -7.34 -12.62 -6.70
CA PHE A 313 -7.81 -11.82 -7.82
C PHE A 313 -9.26 -11.37 -7.63
N ALA A 314 -9.52 -10.07 -7.77
CA ALA A 314 -10.88 -9.56 -7.90
C ALA A 314 -11.53 -10.14 -9.17
N LYS A 315 -12.75 -10.68 -9.07
CA LYS A 315 -13.49 -11.26 -10.20
C LYS A 315 -14.46 -10.29 -10.86
N ALA A 316 -14.85 -9.25 -10.14
CA ALA A 316 -15.72 -8.18 -10.64
C ALA A 316 -15.27 -6.84 -10.07
N VAL A 317 -15.54 -5.78 -10.82
CA VAL A 317 -15.25 -4.40 -10.41
C VAL A 317 -16.45 -3.51 -10.64
N THR A 318 -16.64 -2.56 -9.72
CA THR A 318 -17.48 -1.39 -9.95
C THR A 318 -16.59 -0.16 -9.96
N LEU A 319 -16.66 0.61 -11.04
CA LEU A 319 -15.91 1.85 -11.20
C LEU A 319 -16.74 3.01 -10.63
N VAL A 320 -16.09 3.90 -9.90
CA VAL A 320 -16.71 5.10 -9.35
C VAL A 320 -15.92 6.34 -9.78
N ALA A 321 -16.66 7.38 -10.17
CA ALA A 321 -16.08 8.66 -10.57
C ALA A 321 -15.68 9.51 -9.35
N GLU A 322 -16.35 9.32 -8.21
CA GLU A 322 -16.09 10.04 -6.98
C GLU A 322 -14.94 9.39 -6.19
N PRO A 323 -13.89 10.15 -5.83
CA PRO A 323 -12.81 9.62 -5.03
C PRO A 323 -13.25 9.33 -3.59
N PHE A 324 -12.55 8.43 -2.92
CA PHE A 324 -12.67 8.23 -1.49
C PHE A 324 -12.01 9.42 -0.79
N THR A 325 -12.71 10.07 0.14
CA THR A 325 -12.20 11.23 0.84
C THR A 325 -12.46 11.14 2.34
N VAL A 326 -11.88 12.07 3.10
CA VAL A 326 -12.16 12.17 4.54
C VAL A 326 -13.56 12.76 4.74
N GLU A 327 -13.94 13.69 3.87
CA GLU A 327 -15.21 14.43 3.88
C GLU A 327 -16.42 13.52 3.60
N ASN A 328 -16.31 12.57 2.66
CA ASN A 328 -17.36 11.57 2.44
C ASN A 328 -17.30 10.39 3.42
N GLY A 329 -16.40 10.47 4.42
CA GLY A 329 -16.30 9.49 5.49
C GLY A 329 -15.71 8.14 5.07
N LEU A 330 -15.22 8.01 3.83
CA LEU A 330 -14.64 6.77 3.33
C LEU A 330 -13.18 6.59 3.72
N LEU A 331 -12.47 7.68 4.05
CA LEU A 331 -11.10 7.65 4.52
C LEU A 331 -10.94 8.10 5.98
N THR A 332 -9.90 7.58 6.63
CA THR A 332 -9.33 8.16 7.85
C THR A 332 -8.57 9.46 7.53
N PRO A 333 -8.28 10.31 8.53
CA PRO A 333 -7.36 11.45 8.33
C PRO A 333 -5.97 11.05 7.81
N THR A 334 -5.60 9.77 7.96
CA THR A 334 -4.39 9.15 7.40
C THR A 334 -4.60 8.53 6.01
N PHE A 335 -5.70 8.88 5.32
CA PHE A 335 -6.05 8.43 3.98
C PHE A 335 -6.18 6.90 3.82
N LYS A 336 -6.43 6.16 4.90
CA LYS A 336 -6.75 4.73 4.85
C LYS A 336 -8.24 4.54 4.66
N VAL A 337 -8.63 3.52 3.88
CA VAL A 337 -10.04 3.17 3.69
C VAL A 337 -10.65 2.70 5.00
N LYS A 338 -11.73 3.36 5.40
CA LYS A 338 -12.58 2.95 6.53
C LYS A 338 -13.50 1.82 6.08
N ARG A 339 -12.99 0.58 6.13
CA ARG A 339 -13.66 -0.60 5.54
C ARG A 339 -15.13 -0.79 5.96
N PRO A 340 -15.52 -0.67 7.25
CA PRO A 340 -16.93 -0.82 7.63
C PRO A 340 -17.83 0.24 6.98
N GLN A 341 -17.36 1.49 6.93
CA GLN A 341 -18.06 2.61 6.32
C GLN A 341 -18.11 2.47 4.79
N ALA A 342 -17.01 2.06 4.16
CA ALA A 342 -16.96 1.80 2.73
C ALA A 342 -17.88 0.62 2.33
N LYS A 343 -17.91 -0.45 3.13
CA LYS A 343 -18.87 -1.55 2.95
C LYS A 343 -20.30 -1.04 3.02
N ALA A 344 -20.64 -0.26 4.04
CA ALA A 344 -21.98 0.30 4.20
C ALA A 344 -22.36 1.22 3.03
N TYR A 345 -21.44 2.09 2.61
CA TYR A 345 -21.63 3.04 1.51
C TYR A 345 -21.84 2.34 0.17
N PHE A 346 -21.05 1.31 -0.14
CA PHE A 346 -21.11 0.56 -1.41
C PHE A 346 -21.92 -0.74 -1.33
N THR A 347 -22.85 -0.85 -0.37
CA THR A 347 -23.59 -2.10 -0.12
C THR A 347 -24.29 -2.61 -1.39
N LYS A 348 -24.88 -1.70 -2.16
CA LYS A 348 -25.62 -2.03 -3.38
C LYS A 348 -24.68 -2.55 -4.47
N GLU A 349 -23.61 -1.82 -4.74
CA GLU A 349 -22.62 -2.16 -5.76
C GLU A 349 -21.93 -3.50 -5.46
N LEU A 350 -21.63 -3.76 -4.19
CA LEU A 350 -21.09 -5.04 -3.73
C LEU A 350 -22.09 -6.18 -3.95
N ALA A 351 -23.36 -5.98 -3.59
CA ALA A 351 -24.40 -6.98 -3.79
C ALA A 351 -24.64 -7.30 -5.28
N ASP A 352 -24.67 -6.26 -6.12
CA ASP A 352 -24.86 -6.39 -7.57
C ASP A 352 -23.71 -7.19 -8.21
N MET A 353 -22.46 -6.93 -7.81
CA MET A 353 -21.30 -7.70 -8.31
C MET A 353 -21.38 -9.17 -7.91
N TYR A 354 -21.74 -9.48 -6.67
CA TYR A 354 -21.89 -10.87 -6.24
C TYR A 354 -23.06 -11.58 -6.91
N ALA A 355 -24.18 -10.89 -7.16
CA ALA A 355 -25.29 -11.45 -7.91
C ALA A 355 -24.86 -11.83 -9.34
N GLN A 356 -24.19 -10.92 -10.05
CA GLN A 356 -23.68 -11.18 -11.40
C GLN A 356 -22.70 -12.36 -11.46
N LEU A 357 -21.82 -12.49 -10.47
CA LEU A 357 -20.89 -13.61 -10.39
C LEU A 357 -21.60 -14.94 -10.16
N ARG A 358 -22.59 -15.00 -9.26
CA ARG A 358 -23.39 -16.22 -9.03
C ARG A 358 -24.19 -16.65 -10.26
N ASP A 359 -24.73 -15.68 -11.00
CA ASP A 359 -25.47 -15.94 -12.24
C ASP A 359 -24.52 -16.50 -13.32
N ALA A 360 -23.32 -15.93 -13.43
CA ALA A 360 -22.28 -16.40 -14.36
C ALA A 360 -21.79 -17.81 -14.03
N GLU A 361 -21.60 -18.14 -12.74
CA GLU A 361 -21.24 -19.50 -12.31
C GLU A 361 -22.35 -20.51 -12.61
N SER A 362 -23.60 -20.15 -12.34
CA SER A 362 -24.76 -21.00 -12.60
C SER A 362 -24.94 -21.27 -14.09
N ALA A 363 -24.65 -20.30 -14.95
CA ALA A 363 -24.65 -20.50 -16.41
C ALA A 363 -23.54 -21.45 -16.87
N ARG A 364 -22.36 -21.37 -16.26
CA ARG A 364 -21.21 -22.22 -16.60
C ARG A 364 -21.35 -23.67 -16.14
N GLN A 365 -22.12 -23.95 -15.09
CA GLN A 365 -22.41 -25.34 -14.64
C GLN A 365 -23.48 -26.05 -15.47
N LYS A 366 -24.27 -25.29 -16.26
CA LYS A 366 -25.33 -25.83 -17.14
C LYS A 366 -24.83 -26.15 -18.56
N LEU A 367 -23.61 -25.71 -18.89
CA LEU A 367 -22.87 -26.03 -20.11
C LEU A 367 -21.92 -27.18 -19.82
#